data_AF-A0A0F9DMM4-F1
#
_entry.id   AF-A0A0F9DMM4-F1
#
_cell.length_a   1.000
_cell.length_b   1.000
_cell.length_c   1.000
_cell.angle_alpha   90.00
_cell.angle_beta   90.00
_cell.angle_gamma   90.00
#
_symmetry.space_group_name_H-M   'P 1'
#
loop_
_entity.id
_entity.type
_entity.pdbx_description
1 polymer ?
#
loop_
_entity_poly.entity_id
_entity_poly.type
_entity_poly.pdbx_seq_one_letter_code
_entity_poly.pdbx_strand_id
1 'polypeptide(L)'
;MSDRQNVLLNAAARAFDDQRSPFEGDWLGEHEVTADECFALSSNIGVLLHGYLASPKHEQHALALRGACRAAGMSSEIIDDAAAGLRLKHLGDLMQKGE
;
A
#
# COMPACT_ATOMS: atom_id res chain seq x y z
N MET A 1 13.00 -7.44 -3.39
CA MET A 1 12.10 -8.09 -2.39
C MET A 1 11.92 -9.53 -2.84
N SER A 2 12.01 -10.51 -1.94
CA SER A 2 11.78 -11.93 -2.30
C SER A 2 10.28 -12.22 -2.44
N ASP A 3 9.92 -13.28 -3.17
CA ASP A 3 8.52 -13.71 -3.33
C ASP A 3 7.85 -14.00 -1.98
N ARG A 4 8.60 -14.57 -1.04
CA ARG A 4 8.15 -14.79 0.34
C ARG A 4 7.83 -13.49 1.07
N GLN A 5 8.67 -12.47 0.94
CA GLN A 5 8.42 -11.16 1.54
C GLN A 5 7.19 -10.46 0.93
N ASN A 6 6.96 -10.63 -0.38
CA ASN A 6 5.73 -10.14 -1.02
C ASN A 6 4.49 -10.83 -0.43
N VAL A 7 4.54 -12.15 -0.22
CA VAL A 7 3.43 -12.90 0.41
C VAL A 7 3.16 -12.39 1.81
N LEU A 8 4.20 -12.23 2.64
CA LEU A 8 4.06 -11.75 4.02
C LEU A 8 3.53 -10.31 4.08
N LEU A 9 3.97 -9.42 3.19
CA LEU A 9 3.43 -8.05 3.12
C LEU A 9 1.96 -8.01 2.73
N ASN A 10 1.54 -8.84 1.77
CA ASN A 10 0.12 -8.93 1.41
C ASN A 10 -0.73 -9.50 2.55
N ALA A 11 -0.22 -10.52 3.24
CA ALA A 11 -0.89 -11.10 4.40
C ALA A 11 -0.97 -10.10 5.57
N ALA A 12 0.11 -9.34 5.81
CA ALA A 12 0.15 -8.30 6.82
C ALA A 12 -0.83 -7.15 6.53
N ALA A 13 -0.94 -6.73 5.26
CA ALA A 13 -1.94 -5.74 4.85
C ALA A 13 -3.37 -6.21 5.17
N ARG A 14 -3.70 -7.48 4.91
CA ARG A 14 -5.00 -8.06 5.26
C ARG A 14 -5.22 -8.14 6.77
N ALA A 15 -4.18 -8.45 7.55
CA ALA A 15 -4.28 -8.44 9.01
C ALA A 15 -4.69 -7.05 9.51
N PHE A 16 -4.09 -5.98 8.97
CA PHE A 16 -4.48 -4.61 9.31
C PHE A 16 -5.92 -4.28 8.91
N ASP A 17 -6.40 -4.74 7.74
CA ASP A 17 -7.80 -4.59 7.33
C ASP A 17 -8.76 -5.27 8.33
N ASP A 18 -8.36 -6.42 8.88
CA ASP A 18 -9.07 -7.16 9.92
C ASP A 18 -8.90 -6.56 11.34
N GLN A 19 -8.26 -5.40 11.48
CA GLN A 19 -7.90 -4.77 12.76
C GLN A 19 -6.99 -5.65 13.65
N ARG A 20 -6.21 -6.56 13.06
CA ARG A 20 -5.22 -7.40 13.73
C ARG A 20 -3.80 -6.89 13.47
N SER A 21 -2.90 -7.17 14.40
CA SER A 21 -1.48 -6.85 14.21
C SER A 21 -0.73 -8.04 13.58
N PRO A 22 0.03 -7.84 12.48
CA PRO A 22 0.89 -8.88 11.90
C PRO A 22 2.17 -9.13 12.72
N PHE A 23 2.28 -8.53 13.91
CA PHE A 23 3.39 -8.73 14.83
C PHE A 23 2.95 -9.40 16.14
N GLU A 24 1.69 -9.81 16.23
CA GLU A 24 1.21 -10.66 17.31
C GLU A 24 1.68 -12.11 17.13
N GLY A 25 1.97 -12.79 18.24
CA GLY A 25 2.53 -14.15 18.23
C GLY A 25 1.68 -15.16 17.46
N ASP A 26 0.35 -15.05 17.57
CA ASP A 26 -0.58 -15.96 16.88
C ASP A 26 -0.48 -15.82 15.35
N TRP A 27 -0.39 -14.58 14.84
CA TRP A 27 -0.26 -14.33 13.41
C TRP A 27 1.11 -14.77 12.87
N LEU A 28 2.19 -14.49 13.62
CA LEU A 28 3.54 -14.91 13.28
C LEU A 28 3.66 -16.44 13.24
N GLY A 29 3.00 -17.13 14.18
CA GLY A 29 2.91 -18.59 14.21
C GLY A 29 2.11 -19.15 13.02
N GLU A 30 0.93 -18.58 12.73
CA GLU A 30 0.07 -18.98 11.60
C GLU A 30 0.82 -18.92 10.26
N HIS A 31 1.66 -17.89 10.09
CA HIS A 31 2.38 -17.65 8.83
C HIS A 31 3.80 -18.24 8.83
N GLU A 32 4.20 -18.97 9.88
CA GLU A 32 5.55 -19.54 10.05
C GLU A 32 6.66 -18.48 9.82
N VAL A 33 6.51 -17.32 10.44
CA VAL A 33 7.42 -16.18 10.24
C VAL A 33 8.64 -16.35 11.13
N THR A 34 9.81 -16.42 10.51
CA THR A 34 11.10 -16.42 11.22
C THR A 34 11.43 -15.05 11.80
N ALA A 35 12.36 -14.98 12.76
CA ALA A 35 12.81 -13.70 13.32
C ALA A 35 13.35 -12.75 12.23
N ASP A 36 14.16 -13.26 11.32
CA ASP A 36 14.73 -12.48 10.21
C ASP A 36 13.64 -11.95 9.27
N GLU A 37 12.64 -12.78 8.96
CA GLU A 37 11.50 -12.35 8.15
C GLU A 37 10.66 -11.30 8.87
N CYS A 38 10.46 -11.41 10.19
CA CYS A 38 9.75 -10.44 10.99
C CYS A 38 10.47 -9.08 10.99
N PHE A 39 11.80 -9.07 11.14
CA PHE A 39 12.60 -7.86 11.02
C PHE A 39 12.49 -7.26 9.62
N ALA A 40 12.66 -8.06 8.58
CA ALA A 40 12.53 -7.60 7.20
C ALA A 40 11.12 -7.04 6.90
N LEU A 41 10.08 -7.70 7.40
CA LEU A 41 8.69 -7.27 7.26
C LEU A 41 8.46 -5.91 7.92
N SER A 42 8.90 -5.75 9.18
CA SER A 42 8.79 -4.46 9.89
C SER A 42 9.54 -3.33 9.18
N SER A 43 10.74 -3.62 8.66
CA SER A 43 11.56 -2.65 7.94
C SER A 43 10.88 -2.22 6.64
N ASN A 44 10.36 -3.17 5.86
CA ASN A 44 9.65 -2.90 4.62
C ASN A 44 8.38 -2.07 4.86
N ILE A 45 7.58 -2.40 5.88
CA ILE A 45 6.41 -1.61 6.26
C ILE A 45 6.83 -0.18 6.65
N GLY A 46 7.90 -0.03 7.43
CA GLY A 46 8.44 1.27 7.80
C GLY A 46 8.85 2.10 6.58
N VAL A 47 9.57 1.51 5.63
CA VAL A 47 9.99 2.18 4.39
C VAL A 47 8.78 2.62 3.56
N LEU A 48 7.75 1.78 3.42
CA LEU A 48 6.52 2.12 2.69
C LEU A 48 5.79 3.30 3.34
N LEU A 49 5.67 3.30 4.68
CA LEU A 49 5.05 4.40 5.42
C LEU A 49 5.85 5.69 5.31
N HIS A 50 7.18 5.63 5.43
CA HIS A 50 8.04 6.79 5.23
C HIS A 50 7.91 7.36 3.82
N GLY A 51 7.90 6.49 2.80
CA GLY A 51 7.68 6.90 1.41
C GLY A 51 6.34 7.61 1.24
N TYR A 52 5.25 7.03 1.76
CA TYR A 52 3.92 7.64 1.72
C TYR A 52 3.88 9.02 2.38
N LEU A 53 4.43 9.15 3.58
CA LEU A 53 4.43 10.41 4.34
C LEU A 53 5.28 11.50 3.68
N ALA A 54 6.38 11.12 3.00
CA ALA A 54 7.24 12.04 2.27
C ALA A 54 6.68 12.43 0.89
N SER A 55 5.80 11.62 0.31
CA SER A 55 5.22 11.86 -1.01
C SER A 55 4.30 13.09 -1.03
N PRO A 56 4.27 13.85 -2.15
CA PRO A 56 3.25 14.87 -2.39
C PRO A 56 1.81 14.36 -2.22
N LYS A 57 0.89 15.25 -1.82
CA LYS A 57 -0.53 14.91 -1.55
C LYS A 57 -1.23 14.16 -2.70
N HIS A 58 -0.94 14.50 -3.95
CA HIS A 58 -1.56 13.85 -5.10
C HIS A 58 -1.08 12.40 -5.27
N GLU A 59 0.19 12.12 -4.96
CA GLU A 59 0.73 10.75 -4.94
C GLU A 59 0.15 9.93 -3.78
N GLN A 60 0.02 10.55 -2.60
CA GLN A 60 -0.66 9.92 -1.45
C GLN A 60 -2.09 9.50 -1.82
N HIS A 61 -2.85 10.38 -2.48
CA HIS A 61 -4.20 10.06 -2.94
C HIS A 61 -4.22 8.96 -4.00
N ALA A 62 -3.27 8.98 -4.96
CA ALA A 62 -3.16 7.94 -5.96
C ALA A 62 -2.85 6.57 -5.33
N LEU A 63 -1.97 6.52 -4.33
CA LEU A 63 -1.67 5.29 -3.61
C LEU A 63 -2.87 4.79 -2.81
N ALA A 64 -3.57 5.69 -2.11
CA ALA A 64 -4.78 5.37 -1.36
C ALA A 64 -5.90 4.82 -2.27
N LEU A 65 -6.11 5.44 -3.44
CA LEU A 65 -7.06 4.98 -4.44
C LEU A 65 -6.71 3.57 -4.92
N ARG A 66 -5.44 3.34 -5.30
CA ARG A 66 -4.97 2.01 -5.73
C ARG A 66 -5.21 0.95 -4.66
N GLY A 67 -4.87 1.25 -3.41
CA GLY A 67 -5.11 0.36 -2.27
C GLY A 67 -6.59 0.04 -2.07
N ALA A 68 -7.44 1.07 -2.01
CA ALA A 68 -8.88 0.91 -1.80
C ALA A 68 -9.57 0.13 -2.93
N CYS A 69 -9.27 0.45 -4.19
CA CYS A 69 -9.83 -0.26 -5.34
C CYS A 69 -9.38 -1.73 -5.38
N ARG A 70 -8.12 -2.01 -5.04
CA ARG A 70 -7.61 -3.39 -4.96
C ARG A 70 -8.31 -4.17 -3.85
N ALA A 71 -8.49 -3.56 -2.67
CA ALA A 71 -9.22 -4.17 -1.55
C ALA A 71 -10.69 -4.45 -1.91
N ALA A 72 -11.31 -3.59 -2.73
CA ALA A 72 -12.65 -3.79 -3.27
C ALA A 72 -12.73 -4.85 -4.39
N GLY A 73 -11.62 -5.51 -4.74
CA GLY A 73 -11.60 -6.58 -5.75
C GLY A 73 -11.62 -6.07 -7.21
N MET A 74 -11.29 -4.81 -7.46
CA MET A 74 -11.25 -4.27 -8.82
C MET A 74 -10.06 -4.83 -9.61
N SER A 75 -10.23 -4.94 -10.94
CA SER A 75 -9.15 -5.35 -11.85
C SER A 75 -8.05 -4.30 -11.92
N SER A 76 -6.85 -4.70 -12.32
CA SER A 76 -5.71 -3.78 -12.51
C SER A 76 -6.03 -2.70 -13.55
N GLU A 77 -6.73 -3.05 -14.62
CA GLU A 77 -7.16 -2.10 -15.66
C GLU A 77 -8.04 -0.99 -15.07
N ILE A 78 -9.05 -1.33 -14.28
CA ILE A 78 -9.93 -0.34 -13.64
C ILE A 78 -9.14 0.56 -12.67
N ILE A 79 -8.20 -0.02 -11.93
CA ILE A 79 -7.35 0.72 -10.99
C ILE A 79 -6.45 1.72 -11.72
N ASP A 80 -5.86 1.29 -12.84
CA ASP A 80 -4.96 2.14 -13.63
C ASP A 80 -5.72 3.26 -14.33
N ASP A 81 -6.91 2.99 -14.87
CA ASP A 81 -7.78 4.01 -15.45
C ASP A 81 -8.22 5.05 -14.40
N ALA A 82 -8.61 4.60 -13.20
CA ALA A 82 -8.98 5.49 -12.11
C ALA A 82 -7.80 6.37 -11.65
N ALA A 83 -6.60 5.79 -11.55
CA ALA A 83 -5.39 6.53 -11.21
C ALA A 83 -5.00 7.54 -12.30
N ALA A 84 -5.16 7.19 -13.58
CA ALA A 84 -4.92 8.10 -14.70
C ALA A 84 -5.89 9.29 -14.67
N GLY A 85 -7.18 9.05 -14.39
CA GLY A 85 -8.18 10.11 -14.20
C GLY A 85 -7.83 11.08 -13.07
N LEU A 86 -7.34 10.57 -11.93
CA LEU A 86 -6.89 11.40 -10.82
C LEU A 86 -5.71 12.31 -11.21
N ARG A 87 -4.76 11.77 -11.99
CA ARG A 87 -3.60 12.53 -12.50
C ARG A 87 -4.02 13.63 -13.46
N LEU A 88 -4.93 13.33 -14.40
CA LEU A 88 -5.45 14.32 -15.35
C LEU A 88 -6.20 15.45 -14.65
N LYS A 89 -7.01 15.14 -13.63
CA LYS A 89 -7.67 16.15 -12.82
C LYS A 89 -6.67 17.08 -12.13
N HIS A 90 -5.62 16.52 -11.54
CA HIS A 90 -4.57 17.32 -10.89
C HIS A 90 -3.87 18.26 -11.88
N LEU A 91 -3.54 17.77 -13.08
CA LEU A 91 -2.95 18.59 -14.15
C LEU A 91 -3.91 19.70 -14.61
N GLY A 92 -5.19 19.39 -14.77
CA GLY A 92 -6.23 20.37 -15.09
C GLY A 92 -6.36 21.46 -14.02
N ASP A 93 -6.34 21.09 -12.75
CA ASP A 93 -6.39 22.03 -11.62
C ASP A 93 -5.15 22.94 -11.58
N LEU A 94 -3.97 22.43 -11.94
CA LEU A 94 -2.74 23.23 -12.05
C LEU A 94 -2.82 24.21 -13.23
N MET A 95 -3.35 23.79 -14.37
CA MET A 95 -3.53 24.65 -15.54
C MET A 95 -4.58 25.75 -15.33
N GLN A 96 -5.61 25.49 -14.50
CA GLN A 96 -6.62 26.50 -14.13
C GLN A 96 -6.16 27.46 -13.04
N LYS A 97 -5.11 27.13 -12.29
CA LYS A 97 -4.57 27.93 -11.17
C LYS A 97 -3.32 28.73 -11.51
N GLY A 98 -2.70 28.57 -12.69
CA GLY A 98 -1.66 29.48 -13.21
C GLY A 98 -2.29 30.76 -13.77
N GLU A 99 -1.74 31.97 -13.58
CA GLU A 99 -0.38 32.39 -14.00
C GLU A 99 -0.12 32.14 -15.48
#